data_AF-A0A0J8QPW7-F1
#
_entry.id   AF-A0A0J8QPW7-F1
#
_cell.length_a   1.000
_cell.length_b   1.000
_cell.length_c   1.000
_cell.angle_alpha   90.00
_cell.angle_beta   90.00
_cell.angle_gamma   90.00
#
_symmetry.space_group_name_H-M   'P 1'
#
loop_
_entity.id
_entity.type
_entity.pdbx_description
1 polymer ?
#
loop_
_entity_poly.entity_id
_entity_poly.type
_entity_poly.pdbx_seq_one_letter_code
_entity_poly.pdbx_strand_id
1 'polypeptide(L)'
;MSFSRQQLETDGRYFAESLSAAYSQSGRVYSWPLNPALGWRIGNKRVSPQALFREVGRRGGYHQASVDKRHWWAIAQAVGIVAGAAGALSFHVKRLYEERLLDLEARTVGFVGPQAVAGELITPSHTPSHFSLQVFLCWRCLPVAMDFLPKQG
;
A
#
# COMPACT_ATOMS: atom_id res chain seq x y z
N MET A 1 -13.75 -6.53 3.73
CA MET A 1 -13.52 -7.91 3.25
C MET A 1 -12.03 -8.16 3.29
N SER A 2 -11.61 -9.32 3.79
CA SER A 2 -10.20 -9.65 3.99
C SER A 2 -9.83 -10.89 3.17
N PHE A 3 -8.69 -10.88 2.50
CA PHE A 3 -8.21 -11.97 1.66
C PHE A 3 -7.14 -12.81 2.35
N SER A 4 -7.11 -14.12 2.05
CA SER A 4 -6.08 -15.03 2.54
C SER A 4 -4.83 -14.94 1.68
N ARG A 5 -3.71 -14.52 2.28
CA ARG A 5 -2.42 -14.40 1.59
C ARG A 5 -1.97 -15.70 0.94
N GLN A 6 -2.10 -16.82 1.65
CA GLN A 6 -1.66 -18.12 1.14
C GLN A 6 -2.41 -18.51 -0.14
N GLN A 7 -3.73 -18.29 -0.17
CA GLN A 7 -4.54 -18.57 -1.36
C GLN A 7 -4.20 -17.63 -2.53
N LEU A 8 -3.95 -16.34 -2.25
CA LEU A 8 -3.50 -15.38 -3.27
C LEU A 8 -2.16 -15.77 -3.91
N GLU A 9 -1.26 -16.40 -3.14
CA GLU A 9 0.06 -16.80 -3.62
C GLU A 9 0.06 -18.13 -4.41
N THR A 10 -0.92 -19.02 -4.17
CA THR A 10 -0.99 -20.37 -4.78
C THR A 10 -2.01 -20.49 -5.90
N ASP A 11 -3.14 -19.77 -5.83
CA ASP A 11 -4.25 -19.91 -6.77
C ASP A 11 -4.39 -18.64 -7.62
N GLY A 12 -4.02 -18.77 -8.90
CA GLY A 12 -4.09 -17.67 -9.86
C GLY A 12 -5.50 -17.19 -10.16
N ARG A 13 -6.52 -18.06 -10.04
CA ARG A 13 -7.93 -17.68 -10.23
C ARG A 13 -8.42 -16.92 -9.01
N TYR A 14 -8.16 -17.41 -7.80
CA TYR A 14 -8.49 -16.70 -6.57
C TYR A 14 -7.80 -15.33 -6.51
N PHE A 15 -6.54 -15.24 -6.95
CA PHE A 15 -5.83 -13.98 -7.09
C PHE A 15 -6.54 -13.01 -8.05
N ALA A 16 -6.95 -13.48 -9.22
CA ALA A 16 -7.65 -12.66 -10.21
C ALA A 16 -8.99 -12.13 -9.70
N GLU A 17 -9.80 -13.01 -9.09
CA GLU A 17 -11.10 -12.67 -8.51
C GLU A 17 -10.94 -11.67 -7.35
N SER A 18 -9.96 -11.89 -6.46
CA SER A 18 -9.68 -10.99 -5.33
C SER A 18 -9.16 -9.63 -5.78
N LEU A 19 -8.30 -9.59 -6.80
CA LEU A 19 -7.81 -8.34 -7.38
C LEU A 19 -8.95 -7.55 -8.03
N SER A 20 -9.84 -8.23 -8.76
CA SER A 20 -11.04 -7.61 -9.34
C SER A 20 -11.95 -7.05 -8.25
N ALA A 21 -12.17 -7.80 -7.17
CA ALA A 21 -12.97 -7.34 -6.04
C ALA A 21 -12.35 -6.12 -5.35
N ALA A 22 -11.01 -6.10 -5.17
CA ALA A 22 -10.30 -4.98 -4.58
C ALA A 22 -10.46 -3.69 -5.42
N TYR A 23 -10.40 -3.80 -6.74
CA TYR A 23 -10.61 -2.67 -7.66
C TYR A 23 -12.04 -2.13 -7.64
N SER A 24 -13.04 -3.02 -7.68
CA SER A 24 -14.44 -2.60 -7.55
C SER A 24 -14.70 -1.85 -6.25
N GLN A 25 -14.01 -2.24 -5.17
CA GLN A 25 -14.16 -1.62 -3.85
C GLN A 25 -13.31 -0.36 -3.65
N SER A 26 -12.26 -0.12 -4.45
CA SER A 26 -11.47 1.12 -4.38
C SER A 26 -12.10 2.27 -5.17
N GLY A 27 -13.11 2.00 -5.99
CA GLY A 27 -13.79 3.01 -6.82
C GLY A 27 -12.90 3.57 -7.93
N ARG A 28 -11.72 2.98 -8.15
CA ARG A 28 -10.76 3.40 -9.16
C ARG A 28 -11.06 2.69 -10.48
N VAL A 29 -11.10 3.47 -11.56
CA VAL A 29 -11.26 2.93 -12.92
C VAL A 29 -9.88 2.53 -13.43
N TYR A 30 -9.62 1.23 -13.49
CA TYR A 30 -8.37 0.69 -14.05
C TYR A 30 -8.54 0.36 -15.53
N SER A 31 -7.68 0.92 -16.38
CA SER A 31 -7.63 0.55 -17.80
C SER A 31 -7.05 -0.87 -17.97
N TRP A 32 -7.87 -1.77 -18.53
CA TRP A 32 -7.56 -3.15 -18.90
C TRP A 32 -6.23 -3.24 -19.68
N PRO A 33 -5.42 -4.32 -19.54
CA PRO A 33 -5.95 -5.68 -19.55
C PRO A 33 -6.13 -6.42 -18.19
N LEU A 34 -7.37 -6.70 -17.73
CA LEU A 34 -7.80 -7.63 -16.63
C LEU A 34 -7.55 -9.14 -16.94
N ASN A 35 -6.44 -9.53 -17.54
CA ASN A 35 -6.04 -10.94 -17.37
C ASN A 35 -4.69 -11.00 -16.65
N PRO A 36 -4.68 -11.18 -15.31
CA PRO A 36 -3.44 -11.40 -14.58
C PRO A 36 -2.67 -12.62 -15.11
N ALA A 37 -3.31 -13.55 -15.85
CA ALA A 37 -2.64 -14.64 -16.54
C ALA A 37 -1.78 -14.20 -17.74
N LEU A 38 -2.04 -13.02 -18.34
CA LEU A 38 -1.27 -12.53 -19.50
C LEU A 38 0.02 -11.79 -19.11
N GLY A 39 0.20 -11.47 -17.83
CA GLY A 39 1.33 -10.71 -17.31
C GLY A 39 1.26 -9.22 -17.65
N TRP A 40 1.75 -8.38 -16.75
CA TRP A 40 1.86 -6.93 -16.97
C TRP A 40 3.16 -6.58 -17.69
N ARG A 41 3.11 -5.57 -18.57
CA ARG A 41 4.27 -5.14 -19.33
C ARG A 41 5.02 -4.03 -18.61
N ILE A 42 6.32 -4.22 -18.41
CA ILE A 42 7.26 -3.18 -17.99
C ILE A 42 8.34 -3.10 -19.07
N GLY A 43 8.26 -2.05 -19.90
CA GLY A 43 9.04 -1.96 -21.14
C GLY A 43 8.77 -3.16 -22.06
N ASN A 44 9.83 -3.87 -22.43
CA ASN A 44 9.77 -5.09 -23.25
C ASN A 44 9.65 -6.40 -22.45
N LYS A 45 9.44 -6.33 -21.13
CA LYS A 45 9.33 -7.50 -20.27
C LYS A 45 7.90 -7.71 -19.77
N ARG A 46 7.53 -8.97 -19.57
CA ARG A 46 6.30 -9.38 -18.91
C ARG A 46 6.59 -9.78 -17.48
N VAL A 47 5.79 -9.28 -16.56
CA VAL A 47 5.87 -9.54 -15.12
C VAL A 47 4.57 -10.19 -14.69
N SER A 48 4.64 -11.35 -14.04
CA SER A 48 3.46 -11.97 -13.44
C SER A 48 3.01 -11.15 -12.22
N PRO A 49 1.76 -10.64 -12.18
CA PRO A 49 1.26 -9.87 -11.05
C PRO A 49 1.25 -10.69 -9.75
N GLN A 50 0.90 -11.97 -9.85
CA GLN A 50 0.89 -12.89 -8.71
C GLN A 50 2.31 -13.16 -8.19
N ALA A 51 3.28 -13.36 -9.09
CA ALA A 51 4.68 -13.52 -8.69
C ALA A 51 5.21 -12.26 -8.01
N LEU A 52 4.87 -11.08 -8.55
CA LEU A 52 5.25 -9.80 -7.96
C LEU A 52 4.64 -9.61 -6.56
N PHE A 53 3.36 -9.92 -6.39
CA PHE A 53 2.68 -9.90 -5.09
C PHE A 53 3.35 -10.81 -4.06
N ARG A 54 3.66 -12.04 -4.46
CA ARG A 54 4.36 -13.01 -3.60
C ARG A 54 5.75 -12.51 -3.19
N GLU A 55 6.54 -12.01 -4.13
CA GLU A 55 7.91 -11.55 -3.84
C GLU A 55 7.94 -10.33 -2.91
N VAL A 56 6.99 -9.40 -3.07
CA VAL A 56 6.83 -8.26 -2.15
C VAL A 56 6.38 -8.74 -0.77
N GLY A 57 5.45 -9.69 -0.70
CA GLY A 57 5.01 -10.30 0.56
C GLY A 57 6.13 -11.03 1.29
N ARG A 58 7.00 -11.77 0.60
CA ARG A 58 8.18 -12.42 1.21
C ARG A 58 9.14 -11.43 1.86
N ARG A 59 9.08 -10.16 1.45
CA ARG A 59 9.94 -9.07 1.95
C ARG A 59 9.25 -8.19 2.98
N GLY A 60 8.07 -8.57 3.46
CA GLY A 60 7.33 -7.83 4.48
C GLY A 60 6.34 -6.80 3.94
N GLY A 61 6.04 -6.82 2.63
CA GLY A 61 5.09 -5.91 2.01
C GLY A 61 5.71 -4.69 1.36
N TYR A 62 4.86 -3.82 0.80
CA TYR A 62 5.27 -2.64 0.05
C TYR A 62 6.15 -1.69 0.87
N HIS A 63 5.79 -1.47 2.12
CA HIS A 63 6.50 -0.55 3.01
C HIS A 63 7.91 -1.04 3.32
N GLN A 64 8.05 -2.32 3.70
CA GLN A 64 9.34 -2.92 3.99
C GLN A 64 10.23 -3.04 2.74
N ALA A 65 9.65 -3.36 1.59
CA ALA A 65 10.35 -3.34 0.31
C ALA A 65 10.81 -1.93 -0.09
N SER A 66 10.09 -0.89 0.33
CA SER A 66 10.39 0.51 -0.01
C SER A 66 11.43 1.19 0.88
N VAL A 67 11.89 0.54 1.96
CA VAL A 67 12.97 1.06 2.82
C VAL A 67 14.30 1.18 2.07
N ASP A 68 14.61 0.22 1.19
CA ASP A 68 15.83 0.22 0.38
C ASP A 68 15.49 -0.01 -1.10
N LYS A 69 16.00 0.85 -1.98
CA LYS A 69 15.90 0.69 -3.43
C LYS A 69 16.41 -0.66 -3.94
N ARG A 70 17.40 -1.24 -3.25
CA ARG A 70 17.99 -2.56 -3.61
C ARG A 70 16.99 -3.69 -3.44
N HIS A 71 15.99 -3.56 -2.57
CA HIS A 71 14.92 -4.57 -2.45
C HIS A 71 14.09 -4.63 -3.74
N TRP A 72 13.73 -3.47 -4.31
CA TRP A 72 13.02 -3.42 -5.59
C TRP A 72 13.87 -3.94 -6.76
N TRP A 73 15.20 -3.81 -6.69
CA TRP A 73 16.10 -4.43 -7.66
C TRP A 73 16.06 -5.95 -7.56
N ALA A 74 16.12 -6.49 -6.35
CA ALA A 74 16.02 -7.93 -6.11
C ALA A 74 14.64 -8.48 -6.50
N ILE A 75 13.56 -7.75 -6.23
CA ILE A 75 12.20 -8.11 -6.65
C ILE A 75 12.11 -8.12 -8.17
N ALA A 76 12.63 -7.09 -8.85
CA ALA A 76 12.66 -7.02 -10.31
C ALA A 76 13.37 -8.25 -10.92
N GLN A 77 14.50 -8.67 -10.34
CA GLN A 77 15.21 -9.88 -10.77
C GLN A 77 14.38 -11.15 -10.54
N ALA A 78 13.77 -11.28 -9.36
CA ALA A 78 12.96 -12.44 -8.99
C ALA A 78 11.73 -12.61 -9.89
N VAL A 79 11.17 -11.51 -10.41
CA VAL A 79 10.02 -11.56 -11.34
C VAL A 79 10.41 -11.65 -12.82
N GLY A 80 11.69 -11.91 -13.12
CA GLY A 80 12.17 -12.21 -14.48
C GLY A 80 12.77 -11.03 -15.25
N ILE A 81 13.07 -9.91 -14.59
CA ILE A 81 13.83 -8.81 -15.21
C ILE A 81 15.32 -9.12 -15.09
N VAL A 82 16.00 -9.21 -16.24
CA VAL A 82 17.45 -9.49 -16.30
C VAL A 82 18.23 -8.48 -15.45
N ALA A 83 19.25 -8.95 -14.73
CA ALA A 83 20.00 -8.16 -13.75
C ALA A 83 20.51 -6.80 -14.29
N GLY A 84 20.96 -6.75 -15.54
CA GLY A 84 21.42 -5.51 -16.18
C GLY A 84 20.32 -4.44 -16.39
N ALA A 85 19.05 -4.85 -16.47
CA ALA A 85 17.90 -3.94 -16.60
C ALA A 85 17.13 -3.75 -15.29
N ALA A 86 17.35 -4.61 -14.29
CA ALA A 86 16.63 -4.59 -13.01
C ALA A 86 16.81 -3.26 -12.26
N GLY A 87 18.01 -2.68 -12.30
CA GLY A 87 18.27 -1.37 -11.69
C GLY A 87 17.39 -0.27 -12.29
N ALA A 88 17.37 -0.17 -13.63
CA ALA A 88 16.60 0.84 -14.36
C ALA A 88 15.09 0.62 -14.28
N LEU A 89 14.63 -0.64 -14.35
CA LEU A 89 13.21 -0.97 -14.38
C LEU A 89 12.58 -1.13 -12.99
N SER A 90 13.37 -1.22 -11.92
CA SER A 90 12.87 -1.34 -10.56
C SER A 90 11.91 -0.24 -10.14
N PHE A 91 12.13 0.99 -10.59
CA PHE A 91 11.23 2.11 -10.35
C PHE A 91 9.85 1.85 -10.99
N HIS A 92 9.83 1.33 -12.22
CA HIS A 92 8.59 0.96 -12.89
C HIS A 92 7.90 -0.22 -12.22
N VAL A 93 8.66 -1.20 -11.70
CA VAL A 93 8.12 -2.33 -10.91
C VAL A 93 7.45 -1.82 -9.63
N LYS A 94 8.13 -0.95 -8.88
CA LYS A 94 7.59 -0.34 -7.66
C LYS A 94 6.31 0.43 -7.95
N ARG A 95 6.34 1.30 -8.95
CA ARG A 95 5.19 2.13 -9.33
C ARG A 95 4.00 1.28 -9.79
N LEU A 96 4.27 0.24 -10.57
CA LEU A 96 3.23 -0.71 -11.00
C LEU A 96 2.60 -1.42 -9.81
N TYR A 97 3.40 -1.80 -8.81
CA TYR A 97 2.90 -2.39 -7.57
C TYR A 97 2.01 -1.40 -6.79
N GLU A 98 2.49 -0.18 -6.59
CA GLU A 98 1.77 0.87 -5.87
C GLU A 98 0.43 1.20 -6.52
N GLU A 99 0.39 1.33 -7.85
CA GLU A 99 -0.82 1.69 -8.57
C GLU A 99 -1.85 0.56 -8.58
N ARG A 100 -1.40 -0.71 -8.62
CA ARG A 100 -2.27 -1.86 -8.96
C ARG A 100 -2.41 -2.93 -7.88
N LEU A 101 -1.45 -3.11 -7.00
CA LEU A 101 -1.46 -4.20 -6.01
C LEU A 101 -1.57 -3.71 -4.57
N LEU A 102 -1.32 -2.43 -4.32
CA LEU A 102 -1.35 -1.87 -2.97
C LEU A 102 -2.74 -1.97 -2.31
N ASP A 103 -3.81 -1.74 -3.08
CA ASP A 103 -5.19 -1.88 -2.58
C ASP A 103 -5.53 -3.32 -2.19
N LEU A 104 -4.98 -4.30 -2.93
CA LEU A 104 -5.12 -5.73 -2.61
C LEU A 104 -4.30 -6.09 -1.37
N GLU A 105 -3.06 -5.60 -1.27
CA GLU A 105 -2.19 -5.79 -0.11
C GLU A 105 -2.86 -5.28 1.17
N ALA A 106 -3.41 -4.05 1.14
CA ALA A 106 -4.09 -3.45 2.29
C ALA A 106 -5.32 -4.24 2.78
N ARG A 107 -5.92 -5.06 1.91
CA ARG A 107 -7.07 -5.93 2.22
C ARG A 107 -6.66 -7.37 2.49
N THR A 108 -5.37 -7.69 2.46
CA THR A 108 -4.85 -9.05 2.67
C THR A 108 -4.30 -9.19 4.09
N VAL A 109 -4.76 -10.21 4.81
CA VAL A 109 -4.28 -10.50 6.17
C VAL A 109 -2.88 -11.11 6.09
N GLY A 110 -1.94 -10.62 6.90
CA GLY A 110 -0.56 -11.12 6.95
C GLY A 110 0.48 -10.28 6.19
N PHE A 111 0.11 -9.07 5.77
CA PHE A 111 1.06 -8.02 5.37
C PHE A 111 1.21 -7.01 6.52
N VAL A 112 2.45 -6.64 6.83
CA VAL A 112 2.76 -5.62 7.84
C VAL A 112 2.85 -4.27 7.13
N GLY A 113 1.71 -3.71 6.76
CA GLY A 113 1.61 -2.29 6.43
C GLY A 113 1.54 -1.45 7.71
N PRO A 114 1.87 -0.14 7.68
CA PRO A 114 1.59 0.73 8.80
C PRO A 114 0.09 0.64 9.06
N GLN A 115 -0.27 0.15 10.24
CA GLN A 115 -1.67 0.08 10.62
C GLN A 115 -2.25 1.47 10.45
N ALA A 116 -3.16 1.62 9.49
CA ALA A 116 -4.09 2.72 9.50
C ALA A 116 -4.91 2.53 10.79
N VAL A 117 -4.47 3.19 11.86
CA VAL A 117 -5.23 3.43 13.08
C VAL A 117 -6.43 4.30 12.72
N ALA A 118 -7.40 3.68 12.05
CA ALA A 118 -8.67 4.28 11.71
C ALA A 118 -9.64 4.02 12.87
N GLY A 119 -9.74 5.02 13.76
CA GLY A 119 -10.96 5.36 14.49
C GLY A 119 -11.50 4.32 15.47
N GLU A 120 -10.97 4.30 16.69
CA GLU A 120 -11.81 3.99 17.84
C GLU A 120 -12.49 5.29 18.30
N LEU A 121 -13.68 5.50 17.76
CA LEU A 121 -14.63 6.54 18.15
C LEU A 121 -15.15 6.20 19.56
N ILE A 122 -14.48 6.69 20.60
CA ILE A 122 -14.98 6.57 21.98
C ILE A 122 -15.87 7.78 22.27
N THR A 123 -17.18 7.58 22.30
CA THR A 123 -18.13 8.25 23.23
C THR A 123 -19.54 7.69 23.02
N PRO A 124 -20.47 7.77 24.00
CA PRO A 124 -20.33 8.21 25.39
C PRO A 124 -21.02 7.26 26.41
N SER A 125 -20.62 7.30 27.69
CA SER A 125 -21.56 7.28 28.84
C SER A 125 -20.86 7.21 30.20
N HIS A 126 -21.17 8.21 31.05
CA HIS A 126 -21.16 8.22 32.52
C HIS A 126 -19.84 7.94 33.26
N THR A 127 -19.03 8.97 33.61
CA THR A 127 -19.03 9.77 34.87
C THR A 127 -18.42 9.04 36.10
N PRO A 128 -17.95 9.76 37.14
CA PRO A 128 -16.63 10.38 37.22
C PRO A 128 -15.83 9.80 38.41
N SER A 129 -14.49 9.96 38.43
CA SER A 129 -13.70 10.33 39.62
C SER A 129 -12.21 10.06 39.45
N HIS A 130 -11.44 10.97 40.03
CA HIS A 130 -10.00 10.88 40.31
C HIS A 130 -9.05 11.10 39.12
N PHE A 131 -8.87 12.40 38.85
CA PHE A 131 -7.57 13.06 38.80
C PHE A 131 -6.36 12.16 39.13
N SER A 132 -5.51 11.93 38.14
CA SER A 132 -4.08 11.81 38.36
C SER A 132 -3.35 12.38 37.14
N LEU A 133 -2.66 13.49 37.37
CA LEU A 133 -1.86 14.24 36.40
C LEU A 133 -0.71 13.36 35.89
N GLN A 134 -0.73 13.00 34.61
CA GLN A 134 0.50 12.74 33.86
C GLN A 134 0.58 13.68 32.67
N VAL A 135 1.60 14.52 32.73
CA VAL A 135 2.00 15.55 31.78
C VAL A 135 2.32 14.90 30.44
N PHE A 136 1.40 14.98 29.48
CA PHE A 136 1.70 14.85 28.07
C PHE A 136 2.17 16.21 27.55
N LEU A 137 3.48 16.33 27.31
CA LEU A 137 4.07 17.44 26.56
C LEU A 137 3.54 17.40 25.12
N CYS A 138 2.50 18.22 24.92
CA CYS A 138 1.98 18.66 23.64
C CYS A 138 3.04 19.52 22.95
N TRP A 139 3.68 19.00 21.90
CA TRP A 139 4.48 19.81 20.98
C TRP A 139 3.79 19.80 19.61
N ARG A 140 3.24 20.97 19.27
CA ARG A 140 2.76 21.38 17.94
C ARG A 140 1.47 20.72 17.42
N CYS A 141 0.36 21.36 17.77
CA CYS A 141 -0.70 21.70 16.82
C CYS A 141 -1.53 22.83 17.43
N LEU A 142 -1.51 24.04 16.84
CA LEU A 142 -2.69 24.84 16.45
C LEU A 142 -2.28 26.24 15.96
N PRO A 143 -3.15 26.96 15.23
CA PRO A 143 -2.80 27.76 14.07
C PRO A 143 -2.89 29.25 14.42
N VAL A 144 -2.27 30.10 13.62
CA VAL A 144 -2.60 31.53 13.65
C VAL A 144 -3.63 31.77 12.56
N ALA A 145 -4.86 32.00 13.01
CA ALA A 145 -5.95 32.56 12.22
C ALA A 145 -5.62 34.01 11.82
N MET A 146 -6.17 34.38 10.66
CA MET A 146 -6.24 35.74 10.14
C MET A 146 -6.83 36.71 11.17
N ASP A 147 -6.26 37.91 11.24
CA ASP A 147 -7.02 39.11 11.53
C ASP A 147 -6.57 40.28 10.65
N PHE A 148 -7.57 41.09 10.34
CA PHE A 148 -7.66 42.18 9.40
C PHE A 148 -6.95 43.44 9.94
N LEU A 149 -6.38 44.29 9.07
CA LEU A 149 -6.65 45.75 8.97
C LEU A 149 -5.61 46.52 8.10
N PRO A 150 -5.96 47.71 7.55
CA PRO A 150 -5.41 48.32 6.34
C PRO A 150 -4.48 49.52 6.60
N LYS A 151 -3.68 49.89 5.58
CA LYS A 151 -3.16 51.26 5.29
C LYS A 151 -2.75 51.29 3.81
N GLN A 152 -3.44 51.99 2.89
CA GLN A 152 -3.34 53.43 2.59
C GLN A 152 -1.88 53.91 2.54
N GLY A 153 -1.41 54.16 1.31
CA GLY A 153 -0.09 54.63 0.93
C GLY A 153 0.06 54.53 -0.58
#